data_AF-A0A973FX01-F1
#
_entry.id   AF-A0A973FX01-F1
#
_cell.length_a   1.000
_cell.length_b   1.000
_cell.length_c   1.000
_cell.angle_alpha   90.00
_cell.angle_beta   90.00
_cell.angle_gamma   90.00
#
_symmetry.space_group_name_H-M   'P 1'
#
loop_
_entity.id
_entity.type
_entity.pdbx_description
1 polymer ?
#
loop_
_entity_poly.entity_id
_entity_poly.type
_entity_poly.pdbx_seq_one_letter_code
_entity_poly.pdbx_strand_id
1 'polypeptide(L)' 'MAKEKFEDALKKLEDIVKKMEAGDLPLEEALKSFEEGIKLIHFCQAKLDEAERRV' A
#
# COMPACT_ATOMS: atom_id res chain seq x y z
N MET A 1 -1.47 13.26 -14.06
CA MET A 1 -1.17 13.55 -12.65
C MET A 1 -1.83 12.58 -11.64
N ALA A 2 -2.87 11.80 -12.00
CA ALA A 2 -3.43 10.77 -11.09
C ALA A 2 -2.66 9.43 -11.12
N LYS A 3 -2.05 9.09 -12.27
CA LYS A 3 -1.37 7.80 -12.50
C LYS A 3 -0.14 7.60 -11.59
N GLU A 4 0.64 8.65 -11.37
CA GLU A 4 1.82 8.59 -10.48
C GLU A 4 1.42 8.25 -9.03
N LYS A 5 0.33 8.82 -8.49
CA LYS A 5 -0.03 8.59 -7.08
C LYS A 5 -0.52 7.17 -6.77
N PHE A 6 -1.21 6.51 -7.69
CA PHE A 6 -1.69 5.13 -7.48
C PHE A 6 -0.54 4.13 -7.65
N GLU A 7 0.22 4.25 -8.74
CA GLU A 7 1.35 3.35 -9.02
C GLU A 7 2.42 3.46 -7.93
N ASP A 8 2.69 4.67 -7.40
CA ASP A 8 3.60 4.86 -6.28
C ASP A 8 3.09 4.20 -4.98
N ALA A 9 1.79 4.31 -4.69
CA ALA A 9 1.19 3.70 -3.52
C ALA A 9 1.21 2.17 -3.60
N LEU A 10 0.93 1.63 -4.79
CA LEU A 10 0.99 0.20 -5.05
C LEU A 10 2.42 -0.33 -4.89
N LYS A 11 3.42 0.38 -5.45
CA LYS A 11 4.82 0.01 -5.32
C LYS A 11 5.30 0.01 -3.87
N LYS A 12 4.90 1.02 -3.08
CA LYS A 12 5.19 1.05 -1.63
C LYS A 12 4.58 -0.13 -0.89
N LEU A 13 3.35 -0.52 -1.25
CA LEU A 13 2.70 -1.67 -0.65
C LEU A 13 3.46 -2.97 -0.96
N GLU A 14 3.91 -3.16 -2.21
CA GLU A 14 4.74 -4.30 -2.59
C GLU A 14 6.05 -4.35 -1.80
N ASP A 15 6.71 -3.20 -1.62
CA ASP A 15 7.96 -3.12 -0.85
C ASP A 15 7.74 -3.45 0.63
N ILE A 16 6.61 -3.03 1.21
CA ILE A 16 6.21 -3.38 2.58
C ILE A 16 5.98 -4.88 2.71
N VAL A 17 5.23 -5.49 1.79
CA VAL A 17 4.97 -6.94 1.79
C VAL A 17 6.27 -7.72 1.69
N LYS A 18 7.17 -7.35 0.77
CA LYS A 18 8.49 -7.99 0.64
C LYS A 18 9.31 -7.92 1.92
N LYS A 19 9.29 -6.78 2.62
CA LYS A 19 9.97 -6.64 3.92
C LYS A 19 9.35 -7.55 4.97
N MET A 20 8.03 -7.61 5.06
CA MET A 20 7.34 -8.48 6.02
C MET A 20 7.59 -9.97 5.73
N GLU A 21 7.68 -10.36 4.46
CA GLU A 21 7.98 -11.73 4.03
C GLU A 21 9.43 -12.15 4.28
N ALA A 22 10.38 -11.20 4.33
CA ALA A 22 11.77 -11.49 4.66
C ALA A 22 11.95 -12.02 6.10
N GLY A 23 11.01 -11.71 7.00
CA GLY A 23 10.91 -12.32 8.32
C GLY A 23 11.95 -11.86 9.35
N ASP A 24 12.77 -10.87 9.01
CA ASP A 24 13.83 -10.30 9.87
C ASP A 24 13.42 -8.98 10.56
N LEU A 25 12.17 -8.52 10.36
CA LEU A 25 11.67 -7.30 10.98
C LEU A 25 11.40 -7.47 12.49
N PRO A 26 11.92 -6.55 13.34
CA PRO A 26 11.48 -6.44 14.72
C PRO A 26 9.96 -6.23 14.81
N LEU A 27 9.32 -6.75 15.88
CA LEU A 27 7.87 -6.68 16.06
C LEU A 27 7.31 -5.24 15.93
N GLU A 28 8.00 -4.25 16.48
CA GLU A 28 7.57 -2.85 16.40
C GLU A 28 7.59 -2.32 14.96
N GLU A 29 8.59 -2.70 14.16
CA GLU A 29 8.67 -2.34 12.75
C GLU A 29 7.64 -3.10 11.91
N ALA A 30 7.37 -4.36 12.26
CA ALA A 30 6.34 -5.16 11.61
C ALA A 30 4.95 -4.54 11.82
N LEU A 31 4.66 -4.06 13.03
CA LEU A 31 3.41 -3.34 13.34
C LEU A 31 3.29 -2.03 12.55
N LYS A 32 4.37 -1.24 12.48
CA LYS A 32 4.39 0.00 11.68
C LYS A 32 4.19 -0.29 10.18
N SER A 33 4.88 -1.30 9.66
CA SER A 33 4.76 -1.74 8.27
C SER A 33 3.33 -2.23 7.96
N PHE A 34 2.71 -2.95 8.88
CA PHE A 34 1.32 -3.39 8.75
C PHE A 34 0.34 -2.21 8.72
N GLU A 35 0.45 -1.26 9.65
CA GLU A 35 -0.40 -0.06 9.66
C GLU A 35 -0.27 0.76 8.38
N GLU A 36 0.96 0.93 7.87
CA GLU A 36 1.21 1.62 6.61
C GLU A 36 0.63 0.86 5.42
N GLY A 37 0.79 -0.46 5.39
CA GLY A 37 0.19 -1.34 4.39
C GLY A 37 -1.33 -1.20 4.31
N ILE A 38 -2.02 -1.21 5.46
CA ILE A 38 -3.49 -1.02 5.53
C ILE A 38 -3.89 0.35 4.97
N LYS A 39 -3.16 1.42 5.29
CA LYS A 39 -3.44 2.76 4.74
C LYS A 39 -3.30 2.80 3.22
N LEU A 40 -2.26 2.17 2.67
CA LEU A 40 -2.02 2.10 1.24
C LEU A 40 -3.09 1.28 0.51
N ILE A 41 -3.54 0.16 1.10
CA ILE A 41 -4.63 -0.66 0.56
C ILE A 41 -5.91 0.17 0.45
N HIS A 42 -6.31 0.85 1.52
CA HIS A 42 -7.50 1.71 1.50
C HIS A 42 -7.39 2.85 0.47
N PHE A 43 -6.21 3.46 0.35
CA PHE A 43 -5.98 4.48 -0.67
C PHE A 43 -6.13 3.93 -2.09
N CYS A 44 -5.56 2.77 -2.37
CA CYS A 44 -5.65 2.12 -3.68
C CYS A 44 -7.10 1.76 -4.02
N GLN A 45 -7.83 1.14 -3.08
CA GLN A 45 -9.25 0.82 -3.26
C GLN A 45 -10.08 2.08 -3.55
N ALA A 46 -9.92 3.15 -2.77
CA ALA A 46 -10.65 4.40 -3.01
C ALA A 46 -10.37 5.00 -4.40
N LYS A 47 -9.14 4.83 -4.92
CA LYS A 47 -8.77 5.29 -6.26
C LYS A 47 -9.39 4.43 -7.37
N LEU A 48 -9.47 3.12 -7.16
CA LEU A 48 -10.16 2.21 -8.08
C LEU A 48 -11.66 2.48 -8.10
N ASP A 49 -12.28 2.67 -6.93
CA ASP A 49 -13.70 3.02 -6.82
C ASP A 49 -14.01 4.35 -7.52
N GLU A 50 -13.15 5.36 -7.36
CA GLU A 50 -13.27 6.65 -8.07
C GLU A 50 -13.19 6.46 -9.59
N ALA A 51 -12.30 5.59 -10.07
CA ALA A 51 -12.15 5.29 -11.48
C ALA A 51 -13.38 4.55 -12.03
N GLU A 52 -13.86 3.50 -11.35
CA GLU A 52 -15.05 2.74 -11.77
C GLU A 52 -16.30 3.62 -11.87
N ARG A 53 -16.50 4.55 -10.93
CA ARG A 53 -17.65 5.46 -10.94
C ARG A 53 -17.64 6.47 -12.10
N ARG A 54 -16.51 6.66 -12.77
CA ARG A 54 -16.36 7.59 -13.90
C ARG A 54 -16.56 6.92 -15.26
N VAL A 55 -16.72 5.59 -15.29
CA VAL A 55 -16.96 4.78 -16.50
C VAL A 55 -18.45 4.62 -16.75
#